data_AF-A0A948HUE7-F1
#
_entry.id   AF-A0A948HUE7-F1
#
_cell.length_a   1.000
_cell.length_b   1.000
_cell.length_c   1.000
_cell.angle_alpha   90.00
_cell.angle_beta   90.00
_cell.angle_gamma   90.00
#
_symmetry.space_group_name_H-M   'P 1'
#
loop_
_entity.id
_entity.type
_entity.pdbx_description
1 polymer ?
#
loop_
_entity_poly.entity_id
_entity_poly.type
_entity_poly.pdbx_seq_one_letter_code
_entity_poly.pdbx_strand_id
1 'polypeptide(L)'
;MAYDYGSESLGIRNPFKIEGLLRAVRGMLVSLLGIYPLLQVVTLVQQDKTLAWIYAAVGFALLAGGLRALGGGIFQMLRFFVGRSVPTSLAENFSKSERETAKFEQPHYKSTDLEEMLMGRKNKTFVEPVGFISRLVHTLVPKLIFLPYPLRNLAQRFAGALIATVVALVAYALTAFVCLTGLAGNTGDILLPFFSFLLMVYLVLSWRNASTVYRMAERRIETQGNLQLAKIMAFAILAPVVLGLIISYLLQQRDIALFVVDMQDSELQTFAVMPQLLLVLLFTAVSGALIFLLLKQRTALVQAQTKVSEYRANWQENIHPRELFVNIDNIVMANRRYKEIPNRLYRELNPNLNEQSESKGNFSGEVMIETQPAYAPLQHTALFKQLRLWATLAAQLLLLIGPFILFYLLGEAQLILQIVRDFSAIQRPGDAAVSQFVVALFNESQFIISLVFSWLICHSFGRLLQNYSHTFWAELNFDSLLVYLKCEGTYTQSKLTTGKGIYDSTSSENYVMRSSLTPWIISSRIMSSTFADSGAKNVEHPRHILEMHDNPQEMQAILDDIQSFLSERETIANIKNAQDISNTEQIYQINQQSRAMPLTPDQATLASPQQDADASTSLQPPAKE
;
A
#
# COMPACT_ATOMS: atom_id res chain seq x y z
N MET A 1 14.69 8.71 -1.26
CA MET A 1 15.72 7.80 -1.79
C MET A 1 16.44 8.51 -2.92
N ALA A 2 17.67 8.10 -3.23
CA ALA A 2 18.36 8.56 -4.44
C ALA A 2 17.62 8.03 -5.67
N TYR A 3 17.44 8.88 -6.67
CA TYR A 3 16.81 8.51 -7.93
C TYR A 3 17.83 7.76 -8.79
N ASP A 4 17.74 6.42 -8.82
CA ASP A 4 18.62 5.62 -9.68
C ASP A 4 18.18 5.76 -11.14
N TYR A 5 18.95 6.53 -11.89
CA TYR A 5 18.72 6.82 -13.30
C TYR A 5 19.43 5.81 -14.21
N GLY A 6 18.73 5.37 -15.27
CA GLY A 6 19.32 4.62 -16.37
C GLY A 6 18.71 5.05 -17.70
N SER A 7 19.33 4.61 -18.80
CA SER A 7 18.89 4.91 -20.17
C SER A 7 17.48 4.41 -20.48
N GLU A 8 17.09 3.26 -19.92
CA GLU A 8 15.76 2.69 -20.09
C GLU A 8 14.81 3.00 -18.92
N SER A 9 13.63 3.54 -19.24
CA SER A 9 12.58 3.85 -18.25
C SER A 9 11.45 2.82 -18.28
N LEU A 10 10.75 2.62 -17.15
CA LEU A 10 9.59 1.72 -17.05
C LEU A 10 8.39 2.14 -17.92
N GLY A 11 8.39 3.36 -18.50
CA GLY A 11 7.36 3.82 -19.43
C GLY A 11 6.01 4.21 -18.79
N ILE A 12 5.98 4.37 -17.46
CA ILE A 12 4.75 4.71 -16.73
C ILE A 12 4.39 6.19 -16.96
N ARG A 13 3.21 6.43 -17.52
CA ARG A 13 2.68 7.80 -17.71
C ARG A 13 2.12 8.33 -16.39
N ASN A 14 2.23 9.64 -16.18
CA ASN A 14 1.64 10.30 -15.01
C ASN A 14 0.10 10.10 -14.98
N PRO A 15 -0.46 9.37 -14.00
CA PRO A 15 -1.90 9.14 -13.92
C PRO A 15 -2.69 10.34 -13.37
N PHE A 16 -2.00 11.31 -12.75
CA PHE A 16 -2.62 12.42 -12.01
C PHE A 16 -2.82 13.69 -12.84
N LYS A 17 -2.48 13.71 -14.14
CA LYS A 17 -2.56 14.94 -14.95
C LYS A 17 -3.96 15.56 -14.96
N ILE A 18 -5.00 14.74 -15.12
CA ILE A 18 -6.39 15.22 -15.17
C ILE A 18 -6.82 15.72 -13.79
N GLU A 19 -6.51 14.98 -12.73
CA GLU A 19 -6.79 15.39 -11.35
C GLU A 19 -6.07 16.71 -11.00
N GLY A 20 -4.79 16.81 -11.35
CA GLY A 20 -3.95 17.98 -11.13
C GLY A 20 -4.45 19.21 -11.87
N LEU A 21 -4.94 19.05 -13.11
CA LEU A 21 -5.55 20.13 -13.88
C LEU A 21 -6.80 20.67 -13.18
N LEU A 22 -7.74 19.81 -12.82
CA LEU A 22 -8.97 20.24 -12.15
C LEU A 22 -8.69 20.89 -10.80
N ARG A 23 -7.72 20.36 -10.05
CA ARG A 23 -7.26 20.94 -8.78
C ARG A 23 -6.58 22.31 -8.98
N ALA A 24 -5.80 22.47 -10.04
CA ALA A 24 -5.15 23.73 -10.39
C ALA A 24 -6.17 24.80 -10.78
N VAL A 25 -7.14 24.46 -11.63
CA VAL A 25 -8.25 25.36 -12.03
C VAL A 25 -9.02 25.83 -10.79
N ARG A 26 -9.43 24.90 -9.91
CA ARG A 26 -10.05 25.25 -8.63
C ARG A 26 -9.16 26.17 -7.81
N GLY A 27 -7.88 25.84 -7.66
CA GLY A 27 -6.92 26.64 -6.90
C GLY A 27 -6.80 28.06 -7.41
N MET A 28 -6.74 28.24 -8.73
CA MET A 28 -6.71 29.55 -9.38
C MET A 28 -7.97 30.36 -9.06
N LEU A 29 -9.17 29.76 -9.22
CA LEU A 29 -10.43 30.44 -8.92
C LEU A 29 -10.53 30.86 -7.44
N VAL A 30 -10.13 29.98 -6.52
CA VAL A 30 -10.12 30.28 -5.08
C VAL A 30 -9.08 31.35 -4.73
N SER A 31 -7.92 31.36 -5.38
CA SER A 31 -6.93 32.43 -5.21
C SER A 31 -7.46 33.77 -5.68
N LEU A 32 -8.13 33.83 -6.84
CA LEU A 32 -8.78 35.06 -7.32
C LEU A 32 -9.87 35.53 -6.36
N LEU A 33 -10.68 34.60 -5.84
CA LEU A 33 -11.69 34.87 -4.82
C LEU A 33 -11.09 35.44 -3.53
N GLY A 34 -9.89 34.99 -3.13
CA GLY A 34 -9.18 35.51 -1.95
C GLY A 34 -8.49 36.86 -2.17
N ILE A 35 -8.06 37.17 -3.40
CA ILE A 35 -7.48 38.49 -3.74
C ILE A 35 -8.54 39.57 -3.66
N TYR A 36 -9.77 39.30 -4.11
CA TYR A 36 -10.85 40.28 -4.11
C TYR A 36 -11.08 40.98 -2.75
N PRO A 37 -11.32 40.28 -1.62
CA PRO A 37 -11.50 40.93 -0.33
C PRO A 37 -10.23 41.65 0.15
N LEU A 38 -9.03 41.18 -0.20
CA LEU A 38 -7.77 41.85 0.15
C LEU A 38 -7.63 43.21 -0.52
N LEU A 39 -8.11 43.37 -1.75
CA LEU A 39 -8.12 44.67 -2.44
C LEU A 39 -9.07 45.68 -1.76
N GLN A 40 -10.16 45.19 -1.16
CA GLN A 40 -11.11 46.04 -0.44
C GLN A 40 -10.60 46.48 0.95
N VAL A 41 -9.56 45.84 1.49
CA VAL A 41 -9.04 46.18 2.83
C VAL A 41 -8.59 47.65 2.89
N VAL A 42 -7.96 48.18 1.85
CA VAL A 42 -7.44 49.57 1.85
C VAL A 42 -8.56 50.60 2.03
N THR A 43 -9.67 50.43 1.32
CA THR A 43 -10.84 51.31 1.44
C THR A 43 -11.56 51.08 2.77
N LEU A 44 -11.69 49.82 3.19
CA LEU A 44 -12.36 49.45 4.43
C LEU A 44 -11.60 49.90 5.68
N VAL A 45 -10.26 49.89 5.73
CA VAL A 45 -9.50 50.35 6.91
C VAL A 45 -9.80 51.81 7.24
N GLN A 46 -10.10 52.63 6.24
CA GLN A 46 -10.45 54.04 6.42
C GLN A 46 -11.86 54.23 7.00
N GLN A 47 -12.77 53.29 6.76
CA GLN A 47 -14.18 53.34 7.19
C GLN A 47 -14.43 52.54 8.47
N ASP A 48 -13.88 51.32 8.55
CA ASP A 48 -14.02 50.38 9.63
C ASP A 48 -12.78 49.47 9.74
N LYS A 49 -11.98 49.72 10.78
CA LYS A 49 -10.81 48.90 11.09
C LYS A 49 -11.18 47.44 11.39
N THR A 50 -12.30 47.18 12.08
CA THR A 50 -12.69 45.83 12.50
C THR A 50 -13.09 44.98 11.29
N LEU A 51 -13.97 45.51 10.44
CA LEU A 51 -14.39 44.85 9.20
C LEU A 51 -13.19 44.62 8.27
N ALA A 52 -12.30 45.61 8.15
CA ALA A 52 -11.10 45.46 7.34
C ALA A 52 -10.18 44.30 7.80
N TRP A 53 -10.04 44.08 9.11
CA TRP A 53 -9.30 42.93 9.65
C TRP A 53 -9.99 41.60 9.35
N ILE A 54 -11.33 41.54 9.40
CA ILE A 54 -12.09 40.34 9.04
C ILE A 54 -11.89 40.00 7.55
N TYR A 55 -12.01 40.99 6.66
CA TYR A 55 -11.76 40.84 5.23
C TYR A 55 -10.32 40.42 4.94
N ALA A 56 -9.35 41.00 5.66
CA ALA A 56 -7.95 40.59 5.56
C ALA A 56 -7.76 39.13 5.98
N ALA A 57 -8.26 38.72 7.13
CA ALA A 57 -8.11 37.37 7.66
C ALA A 57 -8.70 36.31 6.72
N VAL A 58 -9.95 36.52 6.27
CA VAL A 58 -10.62 35.63 5.32
C VAL A 58 -9.93 35.64 3.96
N GLY A 59 -9.58 36.83 3.45
CA GLY A 59 -8.88 36.98 2.18
C GLY A 59 -7.55 36.23 2.15
N PHE A 60 -6.75 36.34 3.22
CA PHE A 60 -5.51 35.57 3.36
C PHE A 60 -5.77 34.07 3.49
N ALA A 61 -6.78 33.65 4.24
CA ALA A 61 -7.13 32.23 4.37
C ALA A 61 -7.53 31.61 3.01
N LEU A 62 -8.36 32.31 2.25
CA LEU A 62 -8.77 31.92 0.89
C LEU A 62 -7.58 31.92 -0.07
N LEU A 63 -6.75 32.96 -0.06
CA LEU A 63 -5.58 33.06 -0.92
C LEU A 63 -4.57 31.95 -0.62
N ALA A 64 -4.24 31.70 0.66
CA ALA A 64 -3.33 30.64 1.07
C ALA A 64 -3.88 29.26 0.70
N GLY A 65 -5.19 29.02 0.92
CA GLY A 65 -5.86 27.79 0.52
C GLY A 65 -5.85 27.57 -1.00
N GLY A 66 -6.15 28.63 -1.76
CA GLY A 66 -6.14 28.65 -3.22
C GLY A 66 -4.75 28.40 -3.80
N LEU A 67 -3.72 29.09 -3.30
CA LEU A 67 -2.33 28.90 -3.73
C LEU A 67 -1.82 27.50 -3.40
N ARG A 68 -2.16 26.96 -2.22
CA ARG A 68 -1.84 25.57 -1.87
C ARG A 68 -2.51 24.57 -2.80
N ALA A 69 -3.76 24.82 -3.18
CA ALA A 69 -4.48 23.99 -4.14
C ALA A 69 -3.85 24.10 -5.54
N LEU A 70 -3.56 25.31 -6.00
CA LEU A 70 -2.97 25.62 -7.30
C LEU A 70 -1.59 24.97 -7.43
N GLY A 71 -0.69 25.23 -6.48
CA GLY A 71 0.64 24.64 -6.44
C GLY A 71 0.59 23.11 -6.39
N GLY A 72 -0.29 22.54 -5.56
CA GLY A 72 -0.48 21.09 -5.51
C GLY A 72 -1.00 20.49 -6.82
N GLY A 73 -1.91 21.18 -7.52
CA GLY A 73 -2.43 20.75 -8.82
C GLY A 73 -1.39 20.86 -9.94
N ILE A 74 -0.65 21.97 -10.00
CA ILE A 74 0.47 22.14 -10.93
C ILE A 74 1.51 21.05 -10.73
N PHE A 75 1.90 20.82 -9.47
CA PHE A 75 2.86 19.79 -9.11
C PHE A 75 2.41 18.38 -9.52
N GLN A 76 1.12 18.04 -9.35
CA GLN A 76 0.53 16.79 -9.84
C GLN A 76 0.63 16.62 -11.37
N MET A 77 0.69 17.71 -12.14
CA MET A 77 0.80 17.66 -13.60
C MET A 77 2.25 17.56 -14.10
N LEU A 78 3.24 17.83 -13.25
CA LEU A 78 4.66 17.76 -13.60
C LEU A 78 5.11 16.34 -13.94
N ARG A 79 6.38 16.21 -14.30
CA ARG A 79 6.98 14.93 -14.70
C ARG A 79 6.86 13.92 -13.55
N PHE A 80 6.36 12.74 -13.88
CA PHE A 80 6.28 11.61 -12.95
C PHE A 80 7.60 10.85 -12.98
N PHE A 81 8.40 11.02 -11.93
CA PHE A 81 9.70 10.39 -11.80
C PHE A 81 9.55 8.99 -11.22
N VAL A 82 10.09 7.99 -11.92
CA VAL A 82 10.08 6.59 -11.52
C VAL A 82 11.53 6.10 -11.64
N GLY A 83 12.10 5.58 -10.55
CA GLY A 83 13.46 5.01 -10.55
C GLY A 83 13.52 3.65 -11.24
N ARG A 84 14.70 3.04 -11.29
CA ARG A 84 14.86 1.68 -11.85
C ARG A 84 14.46 0.57 -10.87
N SER A 85 14.66 0.80 -9.58
CA SER A 85 14.43 -0.21 -8.54
C SER A 85 12.97 -0.35 -8.11
N VAL A 86 12.13 0.63 -8.44
CA VAL A 86 10.68 0.56 -8.19
C VAL A 86 9.96 -0.37 -9.20
N PRO A 87 8.81 -0.98 -8.85
CA PRO A 87 8.04 -0.84 -7.61
C PRO A 87 8.76 -1.43 -6.39
N THR A 88 8.32 -1.15 -5.17
CA THR A 88 8.85 -1.83 -3.97
C THR A 88 8.76 -3.35 -4.07
N SER A 89 9.76 -4.04 -3.51
CA SER A 89 9.83 -5.50 -3.43
C SER A 89 8.69 -6.12 -2.61
N LEU A 90 8.37 -7.39 -2.94
CA LEU A 90 7.36 -8.15 -2.19
C LEU A 90 7.88 -8.49 -0.79
N ALA A 91 9.14 -8.94 -0.72
CA ALA A 91 9.88 -9.20 0.50
C ALA A 91 11.24 -8.47 0.48
N GLU A 92 12.01 -8.58 1.56
CA GLU A 92 13.35 -7.99 1.65
C GLU A 92 14.24 -8.52 0.51
N ASN A 93 14.86 -7.60 -0.24
CA ASN A 93 15.66 -7.91 -1.41
C ASN A 93 17.14 -8.03 -1.04
N PHE A 94 17.73 -9.19 -1.30
CA PHE A 94 19.13 -9.49 -1.02
C PHE A 94 20.04 -9.35 -2.26
N SER A 95 19.50 -8.93 -3.41
CA SER A 95 20.28 -8.73 -4.63
C SER A 95 21.44 -7.75 -4.39
N LYS A 96 22.66 -8.17 -4.75
CA LYS A 96 23.91 -7.43 -4.45
C LYS A 96 23.91 -6.01 -5.00
N SER A 97 23.30 -5.79 -6.16
CA SER A 97 23.21 -4.47 -6.83
C SER A 97 22.20 -3.53 -6.19
N GLU A 98 21.24 -4.04 -5.41
CA GLU A 98 20.11 -3.28 -4.86
C GLU A 98 20.14 -3.20 -3.33
N ARG A 99 21.27 -3.56 -2.70
CA ARG A 99 21.40 -3.62 -1.22
C ARG A 99 21.16 -2.29 -0.53
N GLU A 100 21.52 -1.17 -1.15
CA GLU A 100 21.25 0.16 -0.61
C GLU A 100 19.77 0.49 -0.69
N THR A 101 19.14 0.24 -1.83
CA THR A 101 17.69 0.42 -2.04
C THR A 101 16.90 -0.42 -1.04
N ALA A 102 17.26 -1.70 -0.88
CA ALA A 102 16.57 -2.65 -0.02
C ALA A 102 16.43 -2.18 1.44
N LYS A 103 17.42 -1.43 1.96
CA LYS A 103 17.36 -0.87 3.33
C LYS A 103 16.28 0.20 3.51
N PHE A 104 15.92 0.89 2.43
CA PHE A 104 14.91 1.94 2.46
C PHE A 104 13.51 1.42 2.08
N GLU A 105 13.44 0.24 1.47
CA GLU A 105 12.18 -0.41 1.14
C GLU A 105 11.44 -0.90 2.39
N GLN A 106 10.11 -0.83 2.35
CA GLN A 106 9.24 -1.39 3.38
C GLN A 106 8.32 -2.44 2.75
N PRO A 107 8.84 -3.64 2.44
CA PRO A 107 8.05 -4.71 1.84
C PRO A 107 6.93 -5.18 2.78
N HIS A 108 5.84 -5.71 2.19
CA HIS A 108 4.70 -6.19 2.98
C HIS A 108 4.89 -7.64 3.47
N TYR A 109 5.56 -8.48 2.69
CA TYR A 109 5.72 -9.90 2.96
C TYR A 109 7.11 -10.23 3.48
N LYS A 110 7.23 -11.38 4.14
CA LYS A 110 8.52 -12.06 4.37
C LYS A 110 8.74 -13.12 3.29
N SER A 111 9.98 -13.57 3.11
CA SER A 111 10.26 -14.67 2.17
C SER A 111 9.51 -15.95 2.53
N THR A 112 9.35 -16.24 3.83
CA THR A 112 8.53 -17.35 4.34
C THR A 112 7.05 -17.21 4.00
N ASP A 113 6.53 -15.97 3.93
CA ASP A 113 5.15 -15.73 3.53
C ASP A 113 4.93 -16.08 2.06
N LEU A 114 5.87 -15.68 1.19
CA LEU A 114 5.83 -15.98 -0.24
C LEU A 114 5.96 -17.49 -0.51
N GLU A 115 6.82 -18.17 0.25
CA GLU A 115 6.99 -19.63 0.18
C GLU A 115 5.69 -20.34 0.53
N GLU A 116 5.08 -19.98 1.67
CA GLU A 116 3.78 -20.52 2.08
C GLU A 116 2.67 -20.23 1.06
N MET A 117 2.72 -19.09 0.38
CA MET A 117 1.75 -18.73 -0.65
C MET A 117 1.88 -19.64 -1.88
N LEU A 118 3.12 -19.88 -2.35
CA LEU A 118 3.41 -20.75 -3.48
C LEU A 118 3.09 -22.21 -3.18
N MET A 119 3.62 -22.76 -2.08
CA MET A 119 3.40 -24.16 -1.71
C MET A 119 1.94 -24.43 -1.33
N GLY A 120 1.34 -23.53 -0.56
CA GLY A 120 -0.03 -23.67 -0.07
C GLY A 120 -1.10 -23.24 -1.08
N ARG A 121 -0.71 -22.73 -2.26
CA ARG A 121 -1.62 -22.22 -3.30
C ARG A 121 -2.64 -21.22 -2.72
N LYS A 122 -2.18 -20.41 -1.78
CA LYS A 122 -2.98 -19.49 -0.97
C LYS A 122 -2.42 -18.07 -1.09
N ASN A 123 -3.25 -17.07 -0.85
CA ASN A 123 -2.82 -15.68 -0.88
C ASN A 123 -3.00 -15.01 0.48
N LYS A 124 -1.88 -14.72 1.16
CA LYS A 124 -1.87 -14.09 2.49
C LYS A 124 -2.38 -12.63 2.50
N THR A 125 -2.54 -12.01 1.33
CA THR A 125 -3.16 -10.68 1.17
C THR A 125 -4.65 -10.70 1.52
N PHE A 126 -5.31 -11.84 1.34
CA PHE A 126 -6.74 -12.01 1.59
C PHE A 126 -6.96 -12.39 3.05
N VAL A 127 -7.01 -11.36 3.89
CA VAL A 127 -7.29 -11.49 5.33
C VAL A 127 -8.79 -11.34 5.55
N GLU A 128 -9.37 -12.22 6.38
CA GLU A 128 -10.78 -12.15 6.74
C GLU A 128 -11.12 -10.82 7.44
N PRO A 129 -12.22 -10.16 7.05
CA PRO A 129 -12.72 -8.99 7.77
C PRO A 129 -13.15 -9.34 9.20
N VAL A 130 -12.62 -8.58 10.17
CA VAL A 130 -13.04 -8.69 11.58
C VAL A 130 -14.05 -7.60 11.91
N GLY A 131 -15.14 -7.96 12.60
CA GLY A 131 -16.18 -7.04 13.06
C GLY A 131 -17.44 -7.02 12.19
N PHE A 132 -18.55 -6.62 12.80
CA PHE A 132 -19.89 -6.67 12.19
C PHE A 132 -19.98 -5.84 10.89
N ILE A 133 -19.54 -4.58 10.93
CA ILE A 133 -19.60 -3.67 9.76
C ILE A 133 -18.77 -4.22 8.61
N SER A 134 -17.54 -4.66 8.91
CA SER A 134 -16.64 -5.20 7.91
C SER A 134 -17.25 -6.42 7.23
N ARG A 135 -17.79 -7.37 8.01
CA ARG A 135 -18.50 -8.53 7.47
C ARG A 135 -19.73 -8.14 6.64
N LEU A 136 -20.54 -7.18 7.09
CA LEU A 136 -21.70 -6.69 6.32
C LEU A 136 -21.30 -6.16 4.94
N VAL A 137 -20.24 -5.35 4.86
CA VAL A 137 -19.73 -4.80 3.58
C VAL A 137 -19.26 -5.91 2.66
N HIS A 138 -18.53 -6.89 3.19
CA HIS A 138 -18.06 -8.05 2.42
C HIS A 138 -19.20 -9.02 2.05
N THR A 139 -20.31 -9.05 2.79
CA THR A 139 -21.53 -9.77 2.36
C THR A 139 -22.20 -9.07 1.17
N LEU A 140 -22.26 -7.73 1.16
CA LEU A 140 -22.85 -6.96 0.05
C LEU A 140 -21.97 -6.97 -1.19
N VAL A 141 -20.65 -6.98 -1.02
CA VAL A 141 -19.67 -7.01 -2.12
C VAL A 141 -18.63 -8.11 -1.84
N PRO A 142 -18.94 -9.39 -2.11
CA PRO A 142 -18.05 -10.52 -1.79
C PRO A 142 -16.66 -10.42 -2.41
N LYS A 143 -16.57 -9.89 -3.63
CA LYS A 143 -15.29 -9.72 -4.34
C LYS A 143 -14.41 -8.59 -3.79
N LEU A 144 -14.89 -7.81 -2.81
CA LEU A 144 -14.11 -6.74 -2.20
C LEU A 144 -12.84 -7.26 -1.52
N ILE A 145 -12.89 -8.47 -0.94
CA ILE A 145 -11.74 -9.12 -0.29
C ILE A 145 -10.56 -9.35 -1.25
N PHE A 146 -10.77 -9.28 -2.56
CA PHE A 146 -9.72 -9.50 -3.54
C PHE A 146 -9.07 -8.20 -4.07
N LEU A 147 -9.62 -7.03 -3.71
CA LEU A 147 -9.03 -5.74 -4.10
C LEU A 147 -7.80 -5.38 -3.25
N PRO A 148 -6.92 -4.46 -3.65
CA PRO A 148 -5.87 -3.96 -2.76
C PRO A 148 -6.40 -3.33 -1.46
N TYR A 149 -5.61 -3.34 -0.38
CA TYR A 149 -6.04 -2.81 0.93
C TYR A 149 -6.57 -1.37 0.90
N PRO A 150 -5.96 -0.41 0.18
CA PRO A 150 -6.49 0.95 0.12
C PRO A 150 -7.95 0.98 -0.34
N LEU A 151 -8.32 0.23 -1.39
CA LEU A 151 -9.69 0.17 -1.88
C LEU A 151 -10.65 -0.52 -0.90
N ARG A 152 -10.19 -1.55 -0.18
CA ARG A 152 -10.98 -2.20 0.88
C ARG A 152 -11.27 -1.24 2.03
N ASN A 153 -10.25 -0.54 2.50
CA ASN A 153 -10.34 0.41 3.61
C ASN A 153 -11.30 1.55 3.27
N LEU A 154 -11.28 2.06 2.03
CA LEU A 154 -12.21 3.09 1.56
C LEU A 154 -13.67 2.61 1.64
N ALA A 155 -13.97 1.42 1.12
CA ALA A 155 -15.32 0.85 1.17
C ALA A 155 -15.81 0.67 2.62
N GLN A 156 -14.93 0.16 3.46
CA GLN A 156 -15.14 -0.06 4.89
C GLN A 156 -15.43 1.25 5.65
N ARG A 157 -14.61 2.28 5.46
CA ARG A 157 -14.77 3.60 6.10
C ARG A 157 -16.02 4.33 5.65
N PHE A 158 -16.32 4.26 4.35
CA PHE A 158 -17.54 4.82 3.82
C PHE A 158 -18.78 4.16 4.45
N ALA A 159 -18.81 2.82 4.51
CA ALA A 159 -19.87 2.10 5.19
C ALA A 159 -19.95 2.39 6.69
N GLY A 160 -18.81 2.57 7.36
CA GLY A 160 -18.75 3.01 8.75
C GLY A 160 -19.40 4.38 8.97
N ALA A 161 -19.13 5.35 8.09
CA ALA A 161 -19.73 6.68 8.13
C ALA A 161 -21.24 6.65 7.85
N LEU A 162 -21.69 5.80 6.92
CA LEU A 162 -23.11 5.56 6.67
C LEU A 162 -23.82 5.02 7.90
N ILE A 163 -23.27 3.98 8.53
CA ILE A 163 -23.86 3.38 9.74
C ILE A 163 -23.86 4.38 10.89
N ALA A 164 -22.76 5.12 11.09
CA ALA A 164 -22.69 6.19 12.08
C ALA A 164 -23.76 7.27 11.84
N THR A 165 -24.04 7.60 10.58
CA THR A 165 -25.12 8.53 10.21
C THR A 165 -26.49 7.98 10.59
N VAL A 166 -26.78 6.72 10.25
CA VAL A 166 -28.05 6.06 10.63
C VAL A 166 -28.22 6.00 12.15
N VAL A 167 -27.17 5.60 12.88
CA VAL A 167 -27.18 5.53 14.34
C VAL A 167 -27.43 6.91 14.95
N ALA A 168 -26.78 7.95 14.43
CA ALA A 168 -26.98 9.32 14.88
C ALA A 168 -28.40 9.83 14.61
N LEU A 169 -28.99 9.48 13.46
CA LEU A 169 -30.38 9.83 13.14
C LEU A 169 -31.38 9.13 14.06
N VAL A 170 -31.16 7.85 14.36
CA VAL A 170 -31.99 7.11 15.32
C VAL A 170 -31.85 7.70 16.73
N ALA A 171 -30.62 7.98 17.18
CA ALA A 171 -30.38 8.62 18.46
C ALA A 171 -31.06 10.00 18.54
N TYR A 172 -30.93 10.81 17.49
CA TYR A 172 -31.60 12.10 17.41
C TYR A 172 -33.13 11.98 17.40
N ALA A 173 -33.69 10.98 16.70
CA ALA A 173 -35.13 10.72 16.71
C ALA A 173 -35.63 10.34 18.11
N LEU A 174 -34.86 9.57 18.88
CA LEU A 174 -35.18 9.26 20.28
C LEU A 174 -35.11 10.51 21.16
N THR A 175 -34.08 11.33 21.01
CA THR A 175 -33.98 12.62 21.74
C THR A 175 -35.14 13.55 21.39
N ALA A 176 -35.47 13.66 20.10
CA ALA A 176 -36.60 14.44 19.62
C ALA A 176 -37.93 13.90 20.19
N PHE A 177 -38.13 12.58 20.22
CA PHE A 177 -39.29 11.97 20.86
C PHE A 177 -39.40 12.38 22.33
N VAL A 178 -38.32 12.24 23.12
CA VAL A 178 -38.31 12.61 24.54
C VAL A 178 -38.62 14.10 24.76
N CYS A 179 -38.07 14.99 23.92
CA CYS A 179 -38.34 16.41 23.99
C CYS A 179 -39.78 16.76 23.59
N LEU A 180 -40.30 16.17 22.51
CA LEU A 180 -41.62 16.51 21.96
C LEU A 180 -42.79 15.90 22.73
N THR A 181 -42.62 14.74 23.37
CA THR A 181 -43.69 14.11 24.17
C THR A 181 -43.78 14.67 25.60
N GLY A 182 -42.94 15.64 25.96
CA GLY A 182 -42.92 16.23 27.30
C GLY A 182 -42.29 15.35 28.39
N LEU A 183 -41.59 14.27 28.02
CA LEU A 183 -40.82 13.44 28.98
C LEU A 183 -39.70 14.24 29.65
N ALA A 184 -39.17 15.27 28.97
CA ALA A 184 -38.22 16.24 29.50
C ALA A 184 -38.89 17.47 30.18
N GLY A 185 -40.21 17.43 30.40
CA GLY A 185 -41.00 18.57 30.86
C GLY A 185 -41.31 19.59 29.76
N ASN A 186 -41.72 20.80 30.15
CA ASN A 186 -42.06 21.90 29.24
C ASN A 186 -40.83 22.53 28.55
N THR A 187 -39.63 22.02 28.83
CA THR A 187 -38.35 22.52 28.31
C THR A 187 -37.96 21.90 26.96
N GLY A 188 -38.82 21.03 26.39
CA GLY A 188 -38.56 20.32 25.14
C GLY A 188 -38.14 21.24 23.99
N ASP A 189 -38.80 22.40 23.85
CA ASP A 189 -38.57 23.37 22.78
C ASP A 189 -37.19 24.03 22.86
N ILE A 190 -36.63 24.20 24.06
CA ILE A 190 -35.31 24.78 24.29
C ILE A 190 -34.21 23.74 24.03
N LEU A 191 -34.46 22.48 24.40
CA LEU A 191 -33.48 21.40 24.27
C LEU A 191 -33.30 20.92 22.83
N LEU A 192 -34.37 20.90 22.03
CA LEU A 192 -34.33 20.32 20.69
C LEU A 192 -33.33 21.02 19.74
N PRO A 193 -33.23 22.37 19.68
CA PRO A 193 -32.20 23.07 18.90
C PRO A 193 -30.76 22.82 19.36
N PHE A 194 -30.54 22.55 20.64
CA PHE A 194 -29.22 22.22 21.18
C PHE A 194 -28.75 20.84 20.69
N PHE A 195 -29.61 19.82 20.82
CA PHE A 195 -29.28 18.46 20.34
C PHE A 195 -29.18 18.37 18.82
N SER A 196 -29.97 19.19 18.14
CA SER A 196 -29.92 19.49 16.71
C SER A 196 -28.54 19.98 16.24
N PHE A 197 -27.96 20.96 16.95
CA PHE A 197 -26.60 21.43 16.71
C PHE A 197 -25.56 20.32 16.98
N LEU A 198 -25.72 19.59 18.10
CA LEU A 198 -24.82 18.48 18.46
C LEU A 198 -24.81 17.38 17.40
N LEU A 199 -25.97 17.03 16.84
CA LEU A 199 -26.10 16.11 15.72
C LEU A 199 -25.26 16.58 14.51
N MET A 200 -25.34 17.86 14.16
CA MET A 200 -24.58 18.40 13.04
C MET A 200 -23.07 18.38 13.27
N VAL A 201 -22.62 18.71 14.48
CA VAL A 201 -21.19 18.57 14.85
C VAL A 201 -20.75 17.11 14.69
N TYR A 202 -21.52 16.17 15.22
CA TYR A 202 -21.20 14.74 15.14
C TYR A 202 -21.11 14.26 13.68
N LEU A 203 -22.10 14.60 12.84
CA LEU A 203 -22.13 14.16 11.45
C LEU A 203 -20.96 14.74 10.64
N VAL A 204 -20.65 16.03 10.80
CA VAL A 204 -19.49 16.64 10.13
C VAL A 204 -18.18 15.95 10.53
N LEU A 205 -17.98 15.69 11.82
CA LEU A 205 -16.77 15.01 12.31
C LEU A 205 -16.67 13.57 11.78
N SER A 206 -17.77 12.83 11.78
CA SER A 206 -17.85 11.47 11.24
C SER A 206 -17.43 11.41 9.77
N TRP A 207 -18.02 12.26 8.92
CA TRP A 207 -17.71 12.31 7.49
C TRP A 207 -16.31 12.85 7.20
N ARG A 208 -15.81 13.79 8.01
CA ARG A 208 -14.44 14.28 7.90
C ARG A 208 -13.43 13.17 8.21
N ASN A 209 -13.66 12.36 9.23
CA ASN A 209 -12.80 11.23 9.57
C ASN A 209 -12.81 10.15 8.47
N ALA A 210 -13.97 9.88 7.88
CA ALA A 210 -14.13 8.93 6.78
C ALA A 210 -13.36 9.29 5.49
N SER A 211 -12.99 10.56 5.33
CA SER A 211 -12.20 11.04 4.19
C SER A 211 -10.73 10.58 4.18
N THR A 212 -10.21 10.08 5.32
CA THR A 212 -8.80 9.70 5.44
C THR A 212 -8.50 8.35 4.78
N VAL A 213 -7.36 8.22 4.09
CA VAL A 213 -6.97 7.02 3.33
C VAL A 213 -5.80 6.33 4.02
N TYR A 214 -5.92 5.04 4.26
CA TYR A 214 -4.90 4.21 4.89
C TYR A 214 -4.41 3.17 3.90
N ARG A 215 -3.08 3.00 3.84
CA ARG A 215 -2.43 2.11 2.87
C ARG A 215 -2.21 0.70 3.41
N MET A 216 -2.15 0.53 4.72
CA MET A 216 -2.08 -0.77 5.38
C MET A 216 -3.46 -1.38 5.60
N ALA A 217 -3.55 -2.70 5.73
CA ALA A 217 -4.82 -3.40 5.97
C ALA A 217 -5.49 -2.91 7.26
N GLU A 218 -6.65 -2.29 7.16
CA GLU A 218 -7.48 -2.04 8.33
C GLU A 218 -8.25 -3.30 8.69
N ARG A 219 -7.73 -4.04 9.67
CA ARG A 219 -8.42 -5.22 10.20
C ARG A 219 -9.61 -4.84 11.07
N ARG A 220 -9.61 -3.63 11.62
CA ARG A 220 -10.68 -3.05 12.42
C ARG A 220 -10.90 -1.63 11.93
N ILE A 221 -12.04 -1.40 11.30
CA ILE A 221 -12.71 -0.11 11.47
C ILE A 221 -13.09 -0.09 12.96
N GLU A 222 -12.96 1.02 13.66
CA GLU A 222 -13.56 1.16 14.99
C GLU A 222 -15.06 0.90 14.87
N THR A 223 -15.45 -0.37 15.01
CA THR A 223 -16.84 -0.77 15.06
C THR A 223 -17.33 -0.27 16.40
N GLN A 224 -18.35 0.59 16.39
CA GLN A 224 -19.13 0.87 17.57
C GLN A 224 -19.65 -0.47 18.09
N GLY A 225 -19.00 -1.03 19.12
CA GLY A 225 -19.42 -2.30 19.69
C GLY A 225 -20.84 -2.19 20.23
N ASN A 226 -21.53 -3.31 20.42
CA ASN A 226 -22.90 -3.33 20.96
C ASN A 226 -23.03 -2.49 22.24
N LEU A 227 -22.00 -2.49 23.09
CA LEU A 227 -21.92 -1.66 24.29
C LEU A 227 -21.86 -0.15 23.99
N GLN A 228 -21.16 0.28 22.95
CA GLN A 228 -21.11 1.68 22.55
C GLN A 228 -22.45 2.13 21.96
N LEU A 229 -23.10 1.30 21.15
CA LEU A 229 -24.46 1.58 20.65
C LEU A 229 -25.46 1.73 21.80
N ALA A 230 -25.45 0.81 22.77
CA ALA A 230 -26.30 0.89 23.94
C ALA A 230 -26.04 2.18 24.75
N LYS A 231 -24.78 2.60 24.91
CA LYS A 231 -24.42 3.86 25.55
C LYS A 231 -24.94 5.08 24.80
N ILE A 232 -24.84 5.10 23.47
CA ILE A 232 -25.38 6.19 22.64
C ILE A 232 -26.89 6.29 22.79
N MET A 233 -27.60 5.16 22.73
CA MET A 233 -29.06 5.13 22.87
C MET A 233 -29.51 5.51 24.29
N ALA A 234 -28.84 5.00 25.32
CA ALA A 234 -29.10 5.39 26.70
C ALA A 234 -28.85 6.88 26.92
N PHE A 235 -27.77 7.43 26.36
CA PHE A 235 -27.47 8.86 26.42
C PHE A 235 -28.55 9.68 25.69
N ALA A 236 -28.97 9.27 24.50
CA ALA A 236 -29.99 9.96 23.71
C ALA A 236 -31.35 10.09 24.44
N ILE A 237 -31.66 9.15 25.33
CA ILE A 237 -32.89 9.16 26.15
C ILE A 237 -32.66 9.88 27.48
N LEU A 238 -31.59 9.55 28.21
CA LEU A 238 -31.36 10.06 29.57
C LEU A 238 -30.90 11.52 29.58
N ALA A 239 -30.04 11.92 28.65
CA ALA A 239 -29.49 13.27 28.61
C ALA A 239 -30.58 14.36 28.50
N PRO A 240 -31.56 14.29 27.57
CA PRO A 240 -32.63 15.30 27.51
C PRO A 240 -33.50 15.33 28.77
N VAL A 241 -33.76 14.18 29.41
CA VAL A 241 -34.53 14.13 30.68
C VAL A 241 -33.77 14.83 31.80
N VAL A 242 -32.50 14.47 32.00
CA VAL A 242 -31.66 15.05 33.06
C VAL A 242 -31.48 16.55 32.84
N LEU A 243 -31.19 16.97 31.60
CA LEU A 243 -31.09 18.40 31.27
C LEU A 243 -32.42 19.12 31.44
N GLY A 244 -33.55 18.49 31.07
CA GLY A 244 -34.89 19.03 31.28
C GLY A 244 -35.18 19.28 32.76
N LEU A 245 -34.79 18.36 33.65
CA LEU A 245 -34.90 18.54 35.10
C LEU A 245 -34.03 19.67 35.63
N ILE A 246 -32.78 19.76 35.16
CA ILE A 246 -31.85 20.84 35.54
C ILE A 246 -32.42 22.19 35.13
N ILE A 247 -32.89 22.32 33.88
CA ILE A 247 -33.46 23.58 33.41
C ILE A 247 -34.76 23.89 34.14
N SER A 248 -35.61 22.89 34.39
CA SER A 248 -36.84 23.09 35.18
C SER A 248 -36.54 23.59 36.59
N TYR A 249 -35.47 23.10 37.22
CA TYR A 249 -35.00 23.59 38.51
C TYR A 249 -34.50 25.04 38.43
N LEU A 250 -33.74 25.39 37.38
CA LEU A 250 -33.29 26.76 37.15
C LEU A 250 -34.46 27.72 36.90
N LEU A 251 -35.49 27.27 36.18
CA LEU A 251 -36.72 28.01 35.90
C LEU A 251 -37.59 28.26 37.15
N GLN A 252 -37.29 27.62 38.30
CA GLN A 252 -37.96 27.99 39.57
C GLN A 252 -37.47 29.34 40.10
N GLN A 253 -36.32 29.83 39.64
CA GLN A 253 -35.82 31.16 39.99
C GLN A 253 -36.58 32.20 39.17
N ARG A 254 -37.25 33.14 39.86
CA ARG A 254 -38.14 34.14 39.25
C ARG A 254 -37.47 34.96 38.15
N ASP A 255 -36.21 35.33 38.34
CA ASP A 255 -35.45 36.13 37.38
C ASP A 255 -35.17 35.35 36.08
N ILE A 256 -34.86 34.05 36.20
CA ILE A 256 -34.60 33.16 35.07
C ILE A 256 -35.90 32.84 34.32
N ALA A 257 -37.00 32.62 35.05
CA ALA A 257 -38.31 32.36 34.45
C ALA A 257 -38.79 33.54 33.59
N LEU A 258 -38.67 34.76 34.11
CA LEU A 258 -39.04 35.98 33.38
C LEU A 258 -38.15 36.18 32.13
N PHE A 259 -36.85 35.92 32.24
CA PHE A 259 -35.93 35.98 31.12
C PHE A 259 -36.28 34.98 30.00
N VAL A 260 -36.63 33.73 30.35
CA VAL A 260 -36.98 32.71 29.35
C VAL A 260 -38.30 33.00 28.66
N VAL A 261 -39.29 33.54 29.38
CA VAL A 261 -40.58 33.95 28.77
C VAL A 261 -40.35 35.11 27.78
N ASP A 262 -39.56 36.11 28.15
CA ASP A 262 -39.20 37.23 27.27
C ASP A 262 -38.45 36.75 26.00
N MET A 263 -37.58 35.75 26.15
CA MET A 263 -36.92 35.09 25.02
C MET A 263 -37.87 34.25 24.15
N GLN A 264 -38.91 33.62 24.73
CA GLN A 264 -39.88 32.82 23.98
C GLN A 264 -40.89 33.67 23.21
N ASP A 265 -41.26 34.84 23.74
CA ASP A 265 -42.13 35.81 23.06
C ASP A 265 -41.38 36.61 21.97
N SER A 266 -40.05 36.49 21.92
CA SER A 266 -39.19 37.10 20.90
C SER A 266 -39.18 36.29 19.59
N GLU A 267 -39.07 36.94 18.44
CA GLU A 267 -38.95 36.30 17.10
C GLU A 267 -37.55 35.65 16.86
N LEU A 268 -37.07 34.86 17.83
CA LEU A 268 -35.78 34.19 17.76
C LEU A 268 -35.84 33.00 16.79
N GLN A 269 -35.07 33.08 15.72
CA GLN A 269 -34.87 31.98 14.78
C GLN A 269 -33.91 30.98 15.41
N THR A 270 -34.32 29.72 15.54
CA THR A 270 -33.44 28.65 16.02
C THR A 270 -32.57 28.10 14.90
N PHE A 271 -31.50 27.38 15.26
CA PHE A 271 -30.65 26.70 14.29
C PHE A 271 -31.49 25.75 13.42
N ALA A 272 -31.76 26.16 12.18
CA ALA A 272 -32.42 25.31 11.20
C ALA A 272 -31.51 24.12 10.95
N VAL A 273 -31.93 22.89 11.27
CA VAL A 273 -31.17 21.66 11.01
C VAL A 273 -31.52 21.03 9.68
N MET A 274 -32.78 21.19 9.26
CA MET A 274 -33.32 20.46 8.13
C MET A 274 -32.55 20.72 6.83
N PRO A 275 -32.18 21.97 6.46
CA PRO A 275 -31.39 22.21 5.25
C PRO A 275 -30.02 21.50 5.25
N GLN A 276 -29.33 21.49 6.39
CA GLN A 276 -27.98 20.93 6.55
C GLN A 276 -28.06 19.41 6.61
N LEU A 277 -29.07 18.86 7.27
CA LEU A 277 -29.33 17.43 7.26
C LEU A 277 -29.65 16.93 5.85
N LEU A 278 -30.51 17.63 5.11
CA LEU A 278 -30.80 17.32 3.71
C LEU A 278 -29.53 17.39 2.85
N LEU A 279 -28.67 18.38 3.08
CA LEU A 279 -27.41 18.54 2.37
C LEU A 279 -26.44 17.38 2.69
N VAL A 280 -26.34 16.96 3.95
CA VAL A 280 -25.57 15.76 4.35
C VAL A 280 -26.12 14.51 3.65
N LEU A 281 -27.45 14.30 3.67
CA LEU A 281 -28.09 13.13 3.07
C LEU A 281 -27.90 13.12 1.54
N LEU A 282 -28.04 14.28 0.88
CA LEU A 282 -27.83 14.43 -0.55
C LEU A 282 -26.39 14.08 -0.93
N PHE A 283 -25.39 14.66 -0.26
CA PHE A 283 -23.99 14.38 -0.57
C PHE A 283 -23.58 12.97 -0.19
N THR A 284 -24.20 12.39 0.84
CA THR A 284 -24.07 10.97 1.18
C THR A 284 -24.55 10.09 0.03
N ALA A 285 -25.74 10.36 -0.51
CA ALA A 285 -26.32 9.59 -1.61
C ALA A 285 -25.48 9.72 -2.90
N VAL A 286 -25.12 10.95 -3.29
CA VAL A 286 -24.32 11.20 -4.50
C VAL A 286 -22.92 10.59 -4.38
N SER A 287 -22.23 10.82 -3.27
CA SER A 287 -20.89 10.26 -3.06
C SER A 287 -20.93 8.74 -2.97
N GLY A 288 -21.94 8.20 -2.29
CA GLY A 288 -22.14 6.76 -2.16
C GLY A 288 -22.40 6.09 -3.50
N ALA A 289 -23.25 6.67 -4.35
CA ALA A 289 -23.50 6.16 -5.69
C ALA A 289 -22.21 6.12 -6.52
N LEU A 290 -21.43 7.20 -6.55
CA LEU A 290 -20.18 7.26 -7.31
C LEU A 290 -19.14 6.25 -6.81
N ILE A 291 -18.91 6.19 -5.50
CA ILE A 291 -17.94 5.28 -4.89
C ILE A 291 -18.35 3.82 -5.10
N PHE A 292 -19.64 3.50 -4.88
CA PHE A 292 -20.16 2.16 -5.09
C PHE A 292 -20.00 1.71 -6.55
N LEU A 293 -20.34 2.57 -7.52
CA LEU A 293 -20.19 2.24 -8.94
C LEU A 293 -18.72 2.05 -9.35
N LEU A 294 -17.80 2.86 -8.81
CA LEU A 294 -16.35 2.69 -9.02
C LEU A 294 -15.84 1.36 -8.46
N LEU A 295 -16.21 1.02 -7.23
CA LEU A 295 -15.88 -0.26 -6.60
C LEU A 295 -16.47 -1.43 -7.38
N LYS A 296 -17.73 -1.33 -7.83
CA LYS A 296 -18.40 -2.36 -8.63
C LYS A 296 -17.66 -2.62 -9.95
N GLN A 297 -17.29 -1.57 -10.67
CA GLN A 297 -16.50 -1.71 -11.90
C GLN A 297 -15.11 -2.30 -11.62
N ARG A 298 -14.46 -1.89 -10.53
CA ARG A 298 -13.12 -2.40 -10.19
C ARG A 298 -13.14 -3.87 -9.74
N THR A 299 -14.14 -4.27 -8.96
CA THR A 299 -14.36 -5.66 -8.52
C THR A 299 -14.76 -6.59 -9.67
N ALA A 300 -15.38 -6.08 -10.74
CA ALA A 300 -15.67 -6.87 -11.93
C ALA A 300 -14.40 -7.36 -12.65
N LEU A 301 -13.27 -6.68 -12.49
CA LEU A 301 -11.98 -7.04 -13.09
C LEU A 301 -11.19 -8.07 -12.27
N VAL A 302 -11.72 -8.54 -11.15
CA VAL A 302 -11.04 -9.51 -10.27
C VAL A 302 -11.24 -10.93 -10.79
N GLN A 303 -10.13 -11.65 -10.98
CA GLN A 303 -10.15 -13.10 -11.26
C GLN A 303 -9.79 -13.94 -10.03
N ALA A 304 -9.02 -13.41 -9.08
CA ALA A 304 -8.68 -14.02 -7.78
C ALA A 304 -8.14 -15.47 -7.89
N GLN A 305 -7.21 -15.71 -8.82
CA GLN A 305 -6.58 -17.01 -8.98
C GLN A 305 -5.38 -17.18 -8.03
N THR A 306 -5.20 -18.39 -7.50
CA THR A 306 -4.03 -18.78 -6.68
C THR A 306 -3.37 -20.04 -7.23
N LYS A 307 -3.10 -20.04 -8.54
CA LYS A 307 -2.49 -21.18 -9.25
C LYS A 307 -0.98 -21.04 -9.35
N VAL A 308 -0.30 -22.18 -9.35
CA VAL A 308 1.15 -22.29 -9.50
C VAL A 308 1.47 -23.45 -10.43
N SER A 309 2.57 -23.33 -11.17
CA SER A 309 3.19 -24.45 -11.87
C SER A 309 4.21 -25.09 -10.94
N GLU A 310 4.21 -26.41 -10.87
CA GLU A 310 5.05 -27.19 -9.96
C GLU A 310 5.73 -28.32 -10.73
N TYR A 311 7.02 -28.49 -10.50
CA TYR A 311 7.83 -29.57 -11.05
C TYR A 311 8.61 -30.25 -9.93
N ARG A 312 8.59 -31.59 -9.92
CA ARG A 312 9.40 -32.44 -9.04
C ARG A 312 9.94 -33.61 -9.84
N ALA A 313 11.24 -33.83 -9.74
CA ALA A 313 11.89 -34.99 -10.34
C ALA A 313 13.09 -35.43 -9.51
N ASN A 314 13.70 -36.54 -9.91
CA ASN A 314 15.00 -36.98 -9.44
C ASN A 314 15.96 -36.99 -10.64
N TRP A 315 17.08 -36.30 -10.50
CA TRP A 315 18.15 -36.21 -11.49
C TRP A 315 19.41 -36.89 -10.96
N GLN A 316 20.16 -37.54 -11.84
CA GLN A 316 21.44 -38.15 -11.51
C GLN A 316 22.49 -37.58 -12.47
N GLU A 317 23.27 -36.63 -11.97
CA GLU A 317 24.16 -35.82 -12.79
C GLU A 317 25.58 -35.84 -12.26
N ASN A 318 26.57 -35.78 -13.15
CA ASN A 318 27.98 -35.75 -12.77
C ASN A 318 28.48 -34.31 -12.53
N ILE A 319 27.77 -33.56 -11.67
CA ILE A 319 28.09 -32.16 -11.38
C ILE A 319 28.20 -31.89 -9.88
N HIS A 320 28.96 -30.86 -9.51
CA HIS A 320 29.01 -30.38 -8.13
C HIS A 320 27.68 -29.68 -7.77
N PRO A 321 27.01 -29.98 -6.64
CA PRO A 321 25.69 -29.41 -6.31
C PRO A 321 25.63 -27.88 -6.33
N ARG A 322 26.70 -27.21 -5.88
CA ARG A 322 26.87 -25.74 -5.96
C ARG A 322 26.73 -25.16 -7.38
N GLU A 323 27.13 -25.88 -8.43
CA GLU A 323 27.08 -25.36 -9.80
C GLU A 323 25.64 -25.21 -10.31
N LEU A 324 24.74 -26.12 -9.93
CA LEU A 324 23.32 -26.02 -10.25
C LEU A 324 22.75 -24.68 -9.78
N PHE A 325 23.03 -24.34 -8.54
CA PHE A 325 22.52 -23.14 -7.91
C PHE A 325 23.12 -21.86 -8.49
N VAL A 326 24.42 -21.87 -8.82
CA VAL A 326 25.10 -20.75 -9.49
C VAL A 326 24.54 -20.53 -10.89
N ASN A 327 24.24 -21.60 -11.63
CA ASN A 327 23.66 -21.54 -12.97
C ASN A 327 22.26 -20.90 -12.96
N ILE A 328 21.41 -21.29 -12.01
CA ILE A 328 20.05 -20.76 -11.91
C ILE A 328 20.05 -19.24 -11.72
N ASP A 329 20.91 -18.73 -10.83
CA ASP A 329 21.00 -17.29 -10.55
C ASP A 329 21.66 -16.52 -11.72
N ASN A 330 22.84 -17.00 -12.18
CA ASN A 330 23.67 -16.25 -13.13
C ASN A 330 23.31 -16.43 -14.60
N ILE A 331 22.59 -17.49 -14.97
CA ILE A 331 22.28 -17.81 -16.37
C ILE A 331 20.77 -17.82 -16.58
N VAL A 332 20.05 -18.74 -15.92
CA VAL A 332 18.62 -18.94 -16.15
C VAL A 332 17.81 -17.69 -15.82
N MET A 333 17.99 -17.15 -14.61
CA MET A 333 17.25 -15.95 -14.20
C MET A 333 17.83 -14.67 -14.81
N ALA A 334 19.14 -14.61 -15.04
CA ALA A 334 19.77 -13.46 -15.67
C ALA A 334 19.25 -13.21 -17.10
N ASN A 335 19.00 -14.27 -17.88
CA ASN A 335 18.41 -14.17 -19.22
C ASN A 335 16.95 -13.67 -19.21
N ARG A 336 16.28 -13.69 -18.05
CA ARG A 336 14.89 -13.26 -17.86
C ARG A 336 14.77 -11.87 -17.23
N ARG A 337 15.82 -11.05 -17.30
CA ARG A 337 15.81 -9.66 -16.81
C ARG A 337 14.94 -8.78 -17.71
N TYR A 338 14.09 -7.98 -17.10
CA TYR A 338 13.30 -6.98 -17.80
C TYR A 338 14.05 -5.65 -17.87
N LYS A 339 14.27 -5.11 -19.08
CA LYS A 339 14.98 -3.83 -19.32
C LYS A 339 16.40 -3.79 -18.72
N GLU A 340 17.07 -4.94 -18.73
CA GLU A 340 18.41 -5.15 -18.14
C GLU A 340 18.49 -4.85 -16.63
N ILE A 341 17.35 -4.66 -15.96
CA ILE A 341 17.30 -4.43 -14.51
C ILE A 341 17.48 -5.78 -13.81
N PRO A 342 18.33 -5.87 -12.76
CA PRO A 342 18.53 -7.10 -12.02
C PRO A 342 17.23 -7.61 -11.39
N ASN A 343 17.10 -8.92 -11.33
CA ASN A 343 15.99 -9.58 -10.66
C ASN A 343 16.11 -9.43 -9.13
N ARG A 344 15.00 -9.65 -8.44
CA ARG A 344 14.90 -9.52 -6.98
C ARG A 344 15.13 -10.87 -6.34
N LEU A 345 15.97 -10.89 -5.32
CA LEU A 345 16.36 -12.11 -4.62
C LEU A 345 15.78 -12.05 -3.20
N TYR A 346 14.80 -12.89 -2.90
CA TYR A 346 14.11 -12.91 -1.59
C TYR A 346 14.68 -13.92 -0.61
N ARG A 347 15.42 -14.90 -1.13
CA ARG A 347 16.19 -15.84 -0.32
C ARG A 347 17.50 -16.08 -1.03
N GLU A 348 18.60 -15.63 -0.43
CA GLU A 348 19.93 -15.91 -0.95
C GLU A 348 20.20 -17.41 -0.92
N LEU A 349 21.05 -17.84 -1.84
CA LEU A 349 21.51 -19.20 -1.88
C LEU A 349 22.33 -19.53 -0.63
N ASN A 350 21.81 -20.42 0.22
CA ASN A 350 22.55 -20.96 1.35
C ASN A 350 22.69 -22.49 1.22
N PRO A 351 23.66 -22.98 0.42
CA PRO A 351 23.84 -24.41 0.23
C PRO A 351 24.51 -24.99 1.47
N ASN A 352 23.77 -25.80 2.23
CA ASN A 352 24.34 -26.57 3.33
C ASN A 352 24.90 -27.87 2.77
N LEU A 353 26.23 -28.00 2.78
CA LEU A 353 26.93 -29.23 2.43
C LEU A 353 27.34 -29.92 3.74
N ASN A 354 26.77 -31.07 4.06
CA ASN A 354 27.27 -31.88 5.18
C ASN A 354 28.03 -33.07 4.64
N GLU A 355 29.34 -33.06 4.85
CA GLU A 355 30.22 -34.19 4.60
C GLU A 355 29.98 -35.27 5.66
N GLN A 356 29.61 -36.47 5.23
CA GLN A 356 29.45 -37.64 6.11
C GLN A 356 30.73 -38.50 6.12
N SER A 357 31.51 -38.48 5.03
CA SER A 357 32.83 -39.08 4.90
C SER A 357 33.64 -38.33 3.82
N GLU A 358 34.95 -38.58 3.72
CA GLU A 358 35.86 -37.96 2.72
C GLU A 358 35.40 -38.04 1.25
N SER A 359 34.35 -38.81 0.94
CA SER A 359 33.87 -39.01 -0.43
C SER A 359 32.36 -39.03 -0.57
N LYS A 360 31.59 -38.76 0.50
CA LYS A 360 30.13 -38.75 0.48
C LYS A 360 29.56 -37.68 1.38
N GLY A 361 28.53 -37.00 0.90
CA GLY A 361 27.81 -36.02 1.68
C GLY A 361 26.37 -35.85 1.22
N ASN A 362 25.62 -35.07 1.99
CA ASN A 362 24.32 -34.56 1.59
C ASN A 362 24.40 -33.06 1.33
N PHE A 363 23.45 -32.56 0.54
CA PHE A 363 23.30 -31.14 0.31
C PHE A 363 21.82 -30.74 0.33
N SER A 364 21.57 -29.52 0.78
CA SER A 364 20.26 -28.86 0.67
C SER A 364 20.48 -27.39 0.38
N GLY A 365 19.70 -26.86 -0.55
CA GLY A 365 19.73 -25.44 -0.86
C GLY A 365 18.38 -24.98 -1.38
N GLU A 366 18.06 -23.72 -1.08
CA GLU A 366 16.84 -23.07 -1.50
C GLU A 366 17.13 -21.66 -2.00
N VAL A 367 16.34 -21.22 -2.97
CA VAL A 367 16.44 -19.89 -3.56
C VAL A 367 15.04 -19.41 -3.94
N MET A 368 14.81 -18.12 -3.76
CA MET A 368 13.56 -17.47 -4.18
C MET A 368 13.88 -16.20 -4.95
N ILE A 369 13.44 -16.15 -6.20
CA ILE A 369 13.77 -15.11 -7.16
C ILE A 369 12.48 -14.60 -7.80
N GLU A 370 12.36 -13.29 -7.95
CA GLU A 370 11.32 -12.64 -8.74
C GLU A 370 11.96 -11.87 -9.90
N THR A 371 11.45 -12.04 -11.12
CA THR A 371 11.84 -11.19 -12.24
C THR A 371 11.48 -9.74 -11.97
N GLN A 372 12.24 -8.78 -12.51
CA GLN A 372 11.88 -7.37 -12.32
C GLN A 372 10.42 -7.10 -12.76
N PRO A 373 9.57 -6.49 -11.91
CA PRO A 373 8.16 -6.30 -12.22
C PRO A 373 7.93 -5.39 -13.42
N ALA A 374 7.16 -5.87 -14.38
CA ALA A 374 6.78 -5.14 -15.57
C ALA A 374 5.45 -4.41 -15.35
N TYR A 375 5.36 -3.16 -15.78
CA TYR A 375 4.11 -2.39 -15.68
C TYR A 375 3.02 -3.01 -16.57
N ALA A 376 1.92 -3.42 -15.96
CA ALA A 376 0.80 -4.11 -16.61
C ALA A 376 -0.50 -3.32 -16.38
N PRO A 377 -0.84 -2.35 -17.24
CA PRO A 377 -2.00 -1.49 -17.05
C PRO A 377 -3.31 -2.28 -17.15
N LEU A 378 -4.22 -2.05 -16.19
CA LEU A 378 -5.56 -2.64 -16.23
C LEU A 378 -6.37 -2.08 -17.40
N GLN A 379 -7.05 -2.97 -18.12
CA GLN A 379 -7.96 -2.59 -19.20
C GLN A 379 -9.30 -2.09 -18.60
N HIS A 380 -9.38 -0.79 -18.37
CA HIS A 380 -10.59 -0.16 -17.83
C HIS A 380 -11.68 0.03 -18.89
N THR A 381 -12.92 -0.27 -18.52
CA THR A 381 -14.13 0.06 -19.29
C THR A 381 -14.28 1.57 -19.47
N ALA A 382 -14.98 2.01 -20.52
CA ALA A 382 -15.26 3.43 -20.77
C ALA A 382 -16.02 4.06 -19.59
N LEU A 383 -16.99 3.33 -19.03
CA LEU A 383 -17.77 3.75 -17.86
C LEU A 383 -16.87 4.00 -16.65
N PHE A 384 -15.89 3.13 -16.37
CA PHE A 384 -14.96 3.34 -15.25
C PHE A 384 -14.13 4.62 -15.42
N LYS A 385 -13.64 4.90 -16.63
CA LYS A 385 -12.90 6.14 -16.92
C LYS A 385 -13.75 7.38 -16.69
N GLN A 386 -15.01 7.36 -17.12
CA GLN A 386 -15.96 8.45 -16.91
C GLN A 386 -16.31 8.63 -15.43
N LEU A 387 -16.60 7.55 -14.70
CA LEU A 387 -16.88 7.62 -13.26
C LEU A 387 -15.73 8.22 -12.46
N ARG A 388 -14.47 7.87 -12.78
CA ARG A 388 -13.30 8.48 -12.13
C ARG A 388 -13.27 9.99 -12.37
N LEU A 389 -13.53 10.41 -13.61
CA LEU A 389 -13.59 11.83 -13.95
C LEU A 389 -14.73 12.55 -13.21
N TRP A 390 -15.94 12.00 -13.21
CA TRP A 390 -17.09 12.58 -12.52
C TRP A 390 -16.89 12.66 -11.00
N ALA A 391 -16.30 11.64 -10.39
CA ALA A 391 -15.96 11.66 -8.97
C ALA A 391 -14.93 12.76 -8.65
N THR A 392 -13.89 12.91 -9.48
CA THR A 392 -12.92 13.99 -9.32
C THR A 392 -13.55 15.36 -9.55
N LEU A 393 -14.39 15.53 -10.58
CA LEU A 393 -15.10 16.78 -10.85
C LEU A 393 -16.01 17.17 -9.67
N ALA A 394 -16.84 16.25 -9.19
CA ALA A 394 -17.71 16.47 -8.04
C ALA A 394 -16.91 16.88 -6.80
N ALA A 395 -15.76 16.22 -6.54
CA ALA A 395 -14.87 16.59 -5.46
C ALA A 395 -14.35 18.03 -5.58
N GLN A 396 -13.86 18.41 -6.77
CA GLN A 396 -13.30 19.74 -6.99
C GLN A 396 -14.39 20.83 -6.94
N LEU A 397 -15.59 20.54 -7.41
CA LEU A 397 -16.74 21.46 -7.32
C LEU A 397 -17.16 21.69 -5.86
N LEU A 398 -17.28 20.66 -5.04
CA LEU A 398 -17.59 20.82 -3.62
C LEU A 398 -16.51 21.63 -2.88
N LEU A 399 -15.25 21.39 -3.22
CA LEU A 399 -14.10 22.14 -2.68
C LEU A 399 -13.94 23.55 -3.28
N LEU A 400 -14.71 23.89 -4.32
CA LEU A 400 -14.84 25.23 -4.86
C LEU A 400 -15.99 25.98 -4.18
N ILE A 401 -17.15 25.34 -4.05
CA ILE A 401 -18.36 25.90 -3.43
C ILE A 401 -18.08 26.28 -1.96
N GLY A 402 -17.33 25.48 -1.21
CA GLY A 402 -16.95 25.81 0.17
C GLY A 402 -16.32 27.20 0.31
N PRO A 403 -15.21 27.50 -0.39
CA PRO A 403 -14.63 28.85 -0.44
C PRO A 403 -15.60 29.97 -0.82
N PHE A 404 -16.56 29.73 -1.72
CA PHE A 404 -17.60 30.72 -2.04
C PHE A 404 -18.56 30.98 -0.86
N ILE A 405 -18.92 29.94 -0.10
CA ILE A 405 -19.72 30.11 1.14
C ILE A 405 -18.93 30.92 2.17
N LEU A 406 -17.63 30.67 2.30
CA LEU A 406 -16.75 31.43 3.20
C LEU A 406 -16.60 32.89 2.76
N PHE A 407 -16.55 33.14 1.44
CA PHE A 407 -16.60 34.49 0.91
C PHE A 407 -17.95 35.18 1.20
N TYR A 408 -19.07 34.49 1.02
CA TYR A 408 -20.40 35.01 1.32
C TYR A 408 -20.56 35.37 2.82
N LEU A 409 -19.95 34.58 3.72
CA LEU A 409 -19.88 34.86 5.15
C LEU A 409 -19.26 36.23 5.50
N LEU A 410 -18.46 36.84 4.62
CA LEU A 410 -17.96 38.21 4.83
C LEU A 410 -19.07 39.26 4.77
N GLY A 411 -20.07 39.06 3.91
CA GLY A 411 -21.24 39.95 3.84
C GLY A 411 -22.07 39.87 5.12
N GLU A 412 -22.30 38.66 5.63
CA GLU A 412 -23.02 38.44 6.88
C GLU A 412 -22.27 39.01 8.09
N ALA A 413 -20.93 38.89 8.12
CA ALA A 413 -20.11 39.51 9.15
C ALA A 413 -20.23 41.05 9.14
N GLN A 414 -20.33 41.66 7.95
CA GLN A 414 -20.57 43.10 7.82
C GLN A 414 -21.96 43.49 8.35
N LEU A 415 -23.00 42.69 8.11
CA LEU A 415 -24.34 42.95 8.65
C LEU A 415 -24.35 42.91 10.17
N ILE A 416 -23.68 41.94 10.80
CA ILE A 416 -23.54 41.90 12.27
C ILE A 416 -22.86 43.16 12.80
N LEU A 417 -21.76 43.59 12.18
CA LEU A 417 -21.06 44.80 12.60
C LEU A 417 -21.95 46.04 12.43
N GLN A 418 -22.77 46.08 11.39
CA GLN A 418 -23.74 47.16 11.19
C GLN A 418 -24.81 47.17 12.30
N ILE A 419 -25.39 46.02 12.65
CA ILE A 419 -26.36 45.90 13.75
C ILE A 419 -25.78 46.42 15.08
N VAL A 420 -24.53 46.05 15.38
CA VAL A 420 -23.82 46.53 16.59
C VAL A 420 -23.60 48.04 16.55
N ARG A 421 -23.24 48.58 15.38
CA ARG A 421 -23.00 50.02 15.20
C ARG A 421 -24.28 50.83 15.35
N ASP A 422 -25.34 50.43 14.66
CA ASP A 422 -26.64 51.09 14.69
C ASP A 422 -27.20 51.13 16.11
N PHE A 423 -27.02 50.06 16.89
CA PHE A 423 -27.37 50.04 18.30
C PHE A 423 -26.49 50.97 19.15
N SER A 424 -25.16 50.93 18.96
CA SER A 424 -24.21 51.77 19.72
C SER A 424 -24.34 53.27 19.44
N ALA A 425 -24.94 53.65 18.31
CA ALA A 425 -25.24 55.04 17.97
C ALA A 425 -26.41 55.62 18.78
N ILE A 426 -27.21 54.77 19.42
CA ILE A 426 -28.35 55.18 20.24
C ILE A 426 -27.85 55.62 21.62
N GLN A 427 -27.89 56.92 21.92
CA GLN A 427 -27.35 57.47 23.18
C GLN A 427 -28.08 56.98 24.45
N ARG A 428 -29.38 56.66 24.34
CA ARG A 428 -30.22 56.11 25.41
C ARG A 428 -31.17 55.08 24.82
N PRO A 429 -30.74 53.81 24.68
CA PRO A 429 -31.59 52.77 24.14
C PRO A 429 -32.73 52.49 25.14
N GLY A 430 -33.97 52.58 24.67
CA GLY A 430 -35.12 52.08 25.42
C GLY A 430 -35.23 50.55 25.31
N ASP A 431 -36.04 49.92 26.15
CA ASP A 431 -36.17 48.46 26.25
C ASP A 431 -36.51 47.79 24.90
N ALA A 432 -37.36 48.43 24.09
CA ALA A 432 -37.71 47.94 22.75
C ALA A 432 -36.50 47.91 21.79
N ALA A 433 -35.62 48.91 21.86
CA ALA A 433 -34.41 48.96 21.02
C ALA A 433 -33.38 47.91 21.46
N VAL A 434 -33.29 47.62 22.77
CA VAL A 434 -32.44 46.56 23.32
C VAL A 434 -32.95 45.19 22.88
N SER A 435 -34.25 44.93 23.01
CA SER A 435 -34.86 43.67 22.57
C SER A 435 -34.66 43.44 21.07
N GLN A 436 -34.93 44.44 20.23
CA GLN A 436 -34.73 44.33 18.77
C GLN A 436 -33.25 44.06 18.41
N PHE A 437 -32.31 44.70 19.09
CA PHE A 437 -30.88 44.44 18.89
C PHE A 437 -30.50 42.99 19.24
N VAL A 438 -30.97 42.48 20.38
CA VAL A 438 -30.68 41.10 20.81
C VAL A 438 -31.27 40.09 19.83
N VAL A 439 -32.51 40.30 19.39
CA VAL A 439 -33.18 39.42 18.41
C VAL A 439 -32.44 39.44 17.06
N ALA A 440 -32.12 40.62 16.54
CA ALA A 440 -31.40 40.75 15.28
C ALA A 440 -30.01 40.09 15.34
N LEU A 441 -29.25 40.36 16.40
CA LEU A 441 -27.93 39.76 16.60
C LEU A 441 -28.01 38.23 16.71
N PHE A 442 -29.00 37.72 17.45
CA PHE A 442 -29.20 36.29 17.61
C PHE A 442 -29.55 35.63 16.27
N ASN A 443 -30.52 36.17 15.54
CA ASN A 443 -30.98 35.63 14.26
C ASN A 443 -29.84 35.57 13.22
N GLU A 444 -29.09 36.66 13.08
CA GLU A 444 -27.92 36.69 12.19
C GLU A 444 -26.83 35.71 12.63
N SER A 445 -26.61 35.55 13.94
CA SER A 445 -25.64 34.56 14.44
C SER A 445 -26.03 33.13 14.07
N GLN A 446 -27.31 32.78 14.11
CA GLN A 446 -27.80 31.45 13.74
C GLN A 446 -27.64 31.20 12.24
N PHE A 447 -27.87 32.22 11.41
CA PHE A 447 -27.66 32.14 9.97
C PHE A 447 -26.16 31.93 9.63
N ILE A 448 -25.26 32.67 10.29
CA ILE A 448 -23.81 32.45 10.16
C ILE A 448 -23.41 31.03 10.56
N ILE A 449 -23.93 30.52 11.68
CA ILE A 449 -23.65 29.15 12.12
C ILE A 449 -24.11 28.14 11.05
N SER A 450 -25.29 28.34 10.46
CA SER A 450 -25.80 27.52 9.35
C SER A 450 -24.87 27.53 8.13
N LEU A 451 -24.36 28.69 7.72
CA LEU A 451 -23.41 28.82 6.62
C LEU A 451 -22.08 28.14 6.93
N VAL A 452 -21.58 28.26 8.17
CA VAL A 452 -20.36 27.56 8.62
C VAL A 452 -20.53 26.05 8.51
N PHE A 453 -21.68 25.49 8.92
CA PHE A 453 -21.95 24.06 8.72
C PHE A 453 -22.02 23.70 7.24
N SER A 454 -22.71 24.48 6.42
CA SER A 454 -22.78 24.26 4.97
C SER A 454 -21.38 24.23 4.33
N TRP A 455 -20.49 25.14 4.74
CA TRP A 455 -19.08 25.14 4.35
C TRP A 455 -18.35 23.86 4.80
N LEU A 456 -18.49 23.49 6.08
CA LEU A 456 -17.86 22.29 6.66
C LEU A 456 -18.32 21.00 5.97
N ILE A 457 -19.60 20.90 5.62
CA ILE A 457 -20.16 19.74 4.94
C ILE A 457 -19.62 19.66 3.51
N CYS A 458 -19.67 20.75 2.74
CA CYS A 458 -19.09 20.81 1.38
C CYS A 458 -17.60 20.42 1.40
N HIS A 459 -16.84 20.97 2.35
CA HIS A 459 -15.42 20.68 2.48
C HIS A 459 -15.16 19.21 2.86
N SER A 460 -15.96 18.63 3.77
CA SER A 460 -15.78 17.24 4.22
C SER A 460 -16.08 16.23 3.10
N PHE A 461 -17.20 16.37 2.41
CA PHE A 461 -17.55 15.50 1.28
C PHE A 461 -16.66 15.73 0.06
N GLY A 462 -16.28 16.99 -0.22
CA GLY A 462 -15.33 17.31 -1.27
C GLY A 462 -13.96 16.65 -1.04
N ARG A 463 -13.45 16.68 0.20
CA ARG A 463 -12.21 16.00 0.58
C ARG A 463 -12.34 14.48 0.49
N LEU A 464 -13.48 13.93 0.91
CA LEU A 464 -13.77 12.50 0.80
C LEU A 464 -13.70 12.04 -0.66
N LEU A 465 -14.46 12.67 -1.55
CA LEU A 465 -14.46 12.31 -2.98
C LEU A 465 -13.09 12.55 -3.64
N GLN A 466 -12.36 13.61 -3.24
CA GLN A 466 -11.02 13.85 -3.76
C GLN A 466 -10.09 12.69 -3.43
N ASN A 467 -10.06 12.27 -2.16
CA ASN A 467 -9.18 11.21 -1.69
C ASN A 467 -9.55 9.83 -2.24
N TYR A 468 -10.85 9.54 -2.35
CA TYR A 468 -11.34 8.28 -2.89
C TYR A 468 -11.03 8.19 -4.38
N SER A 469 -11.36 9.25 -5.15
CA SER A 469 -11.06 9.28 -6.59
C SER A 469 -9.56 9.22 -6.86
N HIS A 470 -8.74 9.94 -6.10
CA HIS A 470 -7.27 9.89 -6.17
C HIS A 470 -6.75 8.45 -6.01
N THR A 471 -7.32 7.67 -5.09
CA THR A 471 -6.90 6.27 -4.89
C THR A 471 -7.12 5.40 -6.13
N PHE A 472 -8.21 5.63 -6.89
CA PHE A 472 -8.46 4.95 -8.17
C PHE A 472 -7.59 5.46 -9.33
N TRP A 473 -7.04 6.67 -9.25
CA TRP A 473 -6.04 7.17 -10.19
C TRP A 473 -4.64 6.64 -9.84
N ALA A 474 -4.36 6.47 -8.56
CA ALA A 474 -3.07 6.05 -8.02
C ALA A 474 -2.76 4.56 -8.19
N GLU A 475 -3.76 3.70 -8.36
CA GLU A 475 -3.56 2.26 -8.52
C GLU A 475 -2.73 1.94 -9.76
N LEU A 476 -1.59 1.27 -9.57
CA LEU A 476 -0.72 0.74 -10.62
C LEU A 476 -0.55 -0.77 -10.42
N ASN A 477 -0.55 -1.49 -11.53
CA ASN A 477 -0.45 -2.95 -11.55
C ASN A 477 0.83 -3.39 -12.24
N PHE A 478 1.40 -4.48 -11.75
CA PHE A 478 2.65 -5.05 -12.21
C PHE A 478 2.53 -6.56 -12.35
N ASP A 479 3.08 -7.08 -13.44
CA ASP A 479 3.23 -8.51 -13.70
C ASP A 479 4.69 -8.92 -13.45
N SER A 480 4.89 -10.03 -12.79
CA SER A 480 6.22 -10.59 -12.53
C SER A 480 6.16 -12.10 -12.37
N LEU A 481 7.27 -12.76 -12.68
CA LEU A 481 7.46 -14.19 -12.47
C LEU A 481 8.15 -14.41 -11.12
N LEU A 482 7.49 -15.09 -10.20
CA LEU A 482 8.08 -15.55 -8.94
C LEU A 482 8.44 -17.03 -9.06
N VAL A 483 9.69 -17.36 -8.72
CA VAL A 483 10.22 -18.71 -8.77
C VAL A 483 10.81 -19.08 -7.42
N TYR A 484 10.36 -20.20 -6.89
CA TYR A 484 10.93 -20.88 -5.74
C TYR A 484 11.55 -22.18 -6.21
N LEU A 485 12.83 -22.37 -5.90
CA LEU A 485 13.54 -23.61 -6.13
C LEU A 485 14.13 -24.10 -4.82
N LYS A 486 13.83 -25.35 -4.51
CA LYS A 486 14.46 -26.12 -3.44
C LYS A 486 15.09 -27.35 -4.06
N CYS A 487 16.35 -27.63 -3.76
CA CYS A 487 17.02 -28.84 -4.23
C CYS A 487 17.73 -29.52 -3.07
N GLU A 488 17.46 -30.81 -2.90
CA GLU A 488 18.06 -31.66 -1.88
C GLU A 488 18.62 -32.92 -2.52
N GLY A 489 19.65 -33.50 -1.93
CA GLY A 489 20.25 -34.69 -2.49
C GLY A 489 21.52 -35.16 -1.80
N THR A 490 22.18 -36.12 -2.44
CA THR A 490 23.46 -36.66 -2.00
C THR A 490 24.47 -36.57 -3.14
N TYR A 491 25.74 -36.41 -2.77
CA TYR A 491 26.84 -36.46 -3.72
C TYR A 491 27.85 -37.51 -3.28
N THR A 492 28.46 -38.17 -4.25
CA THR A 492 29.57 -39.09 -4.07
C THR A 492 30.73 -38.68 -4.95
N GLN A 493 31.89 -38.48 -4.35
CA GLN A 493 33.12 -38.16 -5.05
C GLN A 493 33.86 -39.47 -5.33
N SER A 494 34.14 -39.74 -6.60
CA SER A 494 34.93 -40.89 -7.04
C SER A 494 36.26 -40.38 -7.57
N LYS A 495 37.36 -40.89 -7.02
CA LYS A 495 38.72 -40.62 -7.51
C LYS A 495 39.03 -41.59 -8.66
N LEU A 496 39.18 -41.05 -9.87
CA LEU A 496 39.64 -41.80 -11.04
C LEU A 496 41.12 -41.51 -11.26
N THR A 497 41.96 -42.52 -11.06
CA THR A 497 43.39 -42.45 -11.37
C THR A 497 43.63 -43.10 -12.73
N THR A 498 44.10 -42.32 -13.70
CA THR A 498 44.49 -42.79 -15.03
C THR A 498 46.01 -42.71 -15.16
N GLY A 499 46.66 -43.74 -15.73
CA GLY A 499 48.10 -43.70 -16.03
C GLY A 499 49.06 -44.42 -15.06
N LYS A 500 48.61 -45.40 -14.25
CA LYS A 500 49.55 -46.25 -13.49
C LYS A 500 50.06 -47.44 -14.35
N GLY A 501 50.88 -47.16 -15.35
CA GLY A 501 51.79 -48.15 -15.93
C GLY A 501 53.02 -48.35 -15.03
N ILE A 502 53.68 -49.52 -15.08
CA ILE A 502 54.87 -49.84 -14.26
C ILE A 502 56.03 -48.84 -14.53
N TYR A 503 56.03 -48.18 -15.69
CA TYR A 503 57.05 -47.22 -16.13
C TYR A 503 56.50 -45.81 -16.43
N ASP A 504 55.24 -45.54 -16.08
CA ASP A 504 54.62 -44.24 -16.34
C ASP A 504 54.71 -43.36 -15.09
N SER A 505 55.40 -42.22 -15.22
CA SER A 505 55.59 -41.24 -14.13
C SER A 505 54.48 -40.20 -14.08
N THR A 506 53.54 -40.23 -15.04
CA THR A 506 52.45 -39.26 -15.14
C THR A 506 51.12 -39.88 -14.71
N SER A 507 50.84 -39.85 -13.40
CA SER A 507 49.51 -40.18 -12.88
C SER A 507 48.60 -38.95 -12.93
N SER A 508 47.52 -39.00 -13.71
CA SER A 508 46.46 -38.01 -13.66
C SER A 508 45.38 -38.50 -12.70
N GLU A 509 45.09 -37.70 -11.68
CA GLU A 509 44.01 -37.95 -10.73
C GLU A 509 42.86 -36.97 -11.02
N ASN A 510 41.75 -37.50 -11.52
CA ASN A 510 40.55 -36.73 -11.76
C ASN A 510 39.49 -37.12 -10.73
N TYR A 511 38.86 -36.13 -10.11
CA TYR A 511 37.75 -36.34 -9.20
C TYR A 511 36.45 -36.16 -9.96
N VAL A 512 35.66 -37.23 -10.06
CA VAL A 512 34.32 -37.18 -10.65
C VAL A 512 33.31 -37.19 -9.52
N MET A 513 32.51 -36.14 -9.44
CA MET A 513 31.42 -36.01 -8.48
C MET A 513 30.13 -36.46 -9.13
N ARG A 514 29.48 -37.46 -8.56
CA ARG A 514 28.16 -37.91 -8.98
C ARG A 514 27.14 -37.46 -7.95
N SER A 515 26.16 -36.69 -8.38
CA SER A 515 25.15 -36.08 -7.53
C SER A 515 23.77 -36.63 -7.89
N SER A 516 23.05 -37.14 -6.90
CA SER A 516 21.62 -37.40 -7.01
C SER A 516 20.88 -36.19 -6.47
N LEU A 517 20.13 -35.50 -7.33
CA LEU A 517 19.48 -34.22 -7.07
C LEU A 517 17.96 -34.43 -7.11
N THR A 518 17.23 -33.90 -6.14
CA THR A 518 15.76 -33.86 -6.15
C THR A 518 15.31 -32.40 -6.23
N PRO A 519 15.25 -31.80 -7.43
CA PRO A 519 14.75 -30.44 -7.58
C PRO A 519 13.23 -30.38 -7.37
N TRP A 520 12.82 -29.39 -6.59
CA TRP A 520 11.44 -28.98 -6.45
C TRP A 520 11.34 -27.51 -6.87
N ILE A 521 10.70 -27.30 -8.02
CA ILE A 521 10.55 -25.96 -8.62
C ILE A 521 9.09 -25.60 -8.61
N ILE A 522 8.78 -24.43 -8.07
CA ILE A 522 7.45 -23.82 -8.11
C ILE A 522 7.58 -22.45 -8.74
N SER A 523 6.77 -22.18 -9.76
CA SER A 523 6.72 -20.88 -10.41
C SER A 523 5.29 -20.39 -10.52
N SER A 524 5.14 -19.07 -10.52
CA SER A 524 3.85 -18.44 -10.79
C SER A 524 4.04 -17.04 -11.36
N ARG A 525 3.16 -16.67 -12.28
CA ARG A 525 3.00 -15.29 -12.74
C ARG A 525 2.11 -14.54 -11.76
N ILE A 526 2.67 -13.52 -11.13
CA ILE A 526 2.05 -12.77 -10.06
C ILE A 526 1.58 -11.42 -10.59
N MET A 527 0.28 -11.19 -10.49
CA MET A 527 -0.29 -9.85 -10.66
C MET A 527 -0.31 -9.15 -9.31
N SER A 528 0.41 -8.05 -9.25
CA SER A 528 0.59 -7.27 -8.03
C SER A 528 0.17 -5.82 -8.22
N SER A 529 -0.19 -5.14 -7.14
CA SER A 529 -0.64 -3.75 -7.18
C SER A 529 0.04 -2.91 -6.10
N THR A 530 0.36 -1.68 -6.45
CA THR A 530 0.86 -0.64 -5.55
C THR A 530 0.22 0.69 -5.92
N PHE A 531 0.32 1.67 -5.04
CA PHE A 531 -0.31 2.98 -5.21
C PHE A 531 0.77 4.03 -5.39
N ALA A 532 0.66 4.81 -6.46
CA ALA A 532 1.49 5.99 -6.64
C ALA A 532 1.05 7.11 -5.69
N ASP A 533 2.01 7.95 -5.29
CA ASP A 533 1.72 9.24 -4.66
C ASP A 533 1.95 10.36 -5.68
N SER A 534 1.44 11.56 -5.42
CA SER A 534 1.76 12.72 -6.24
C SER A 534 3.04 13.39 -5.73
N GLY A 535 4.14 13.21 -6.46
CA GLY A 535 5.36 14.00 -6.30
C GLY A 535 6.60 13.22 -5.95
N ALA A 536 6.62 12.66 -4.75
CA ALA A 536 7.72 11.89 -4.20
C ALA A 536 7.25 10.48 -3.84
N LYS A 537 8.17 9.52 -3.80
CA LYS A 537 7.89 8.11 -3.48
C LYS A 537 6.94 7.43 -4.48
N ASN A 538 7.04 7.83 -5.74
CA ASN A 538 6.24 7.27 -6.82
C ASN A 538 6.54 5.76 -6.91
N VAL A 539 5.53 4.92 -6.65
CA VAL A 539 5.64 3.46 -6.72
C VAL A 539 6.57 2.84 -5.64
N GLU A 540 6.92 3.60 -4.59
CA GLU A 540 7.72 3.12 -3.45
C GLU A 540 6.86 2.61 -2.27
N HIS A 541 5.55 2.44 -2.50
CA HIS A 541 4.64 1.90 -1.51
C HIS A 541 4.59 0.37 -1.54
N PRO A 542 4.28 -0.27 -0.39
CA PRO A 542 4.18 -1.72 -0.31
C PRO A 542 3.26 -2.28 -1.40
N ARG A 543 3.76 -3.32 -2.07
CA ARG A 543 3.09 -3.98 -3.18
C ARG A 543 2.32 -5.20 -2.67
N HIS A 544 1.11 -5.38 -3.16
CA HIS A 544 0.20 -6.45 -2.74
C HIS A 544 -0.08 -7.42 -3.89
N ILE A 545 0.03 -8.71 -3.63
CA ILE A 545 -0.26 -9.78 -4.57
C ILE A 545 -1.77 -9.94 -4.69
N LEU A 546 -2.31 -9.72 -5.90
CA LEU A 546 -3.73 -9.84 -6.19
C LEU A 546 -4.05 -11.20 -6.82
N GLU A 547 -3.21 -11.69 -7.72
CA GLU A 547 -3.45 -12.95 -8.43
C GLU A 547 -2.14 -13.70 -8.63
N MET A 548 -2.24 -15.03 -8.67
CA MET A 548 -1.16 -15.95 -9.00
C MET A 548 -1.70 -16.88 -10.09
N HIS A 549 -1.04 -16.86 -11.24
CA HIS A 549 -1.39 -17.62 -12.42
C HIS A 549 -0.38 -18.75 -12.63
N ASP A 550 -0.85 -19.88 -13.15
CA ASP A 550 0.01 -20.95 -13.63
C ASP A 550 0.74 -20.51 -14.91
N ASN A 551 1.97 -20.98 -15.07
CA ASN A 551 2.86 -20.60 -16.16
C ASN A 551 3.68 -21.81 -16.67
N PRO A 552 3.01 -22.88 -17.17
CA PRO A 552 3.68 -24.13 -17.52
C PRO A 552 4.73 -23.98 -18.63
N GLN A 553 4.51 -23.08 -19.59
CA GLN A 553 5.47 -22.82 -20.68
C GLN A 553 6.77 -22.20 -20.16
N GLU A 554 6.69 -21.27 -19.23
CA GLU A 554 7.87 -20.64 -18.64
C GLU A 554 8.59 -21.58 -17.68
N MET A 555 7.84 -22.39 -16.93
CA MET A 555 8.40 -23.47 -16.14
C MET A 555 9.19 -24.42 -17.03
N GLN A 556 8.61 -24.85 -18.16
CA GLN A 556 9.30 -25.73 -19.10
C GLN A 556 10.57 -25.08 -19.64
N ALA A 557 10.52 -23.80 -20.04
CA ALA A 557 11.71 -23.09 -20.49
C ALA A 557 12.81 -22.99 -19.40
N ILE A 558 12.42 -22.82 -18.13
CA ILE A 558 13.38 -22.83 -17.00
C ILE A 558 14.01 -24.23 -16.87
N LEU A 559 13.21 -25.29 -17.00
CA LEU A 559 13.69 -26.67 -16.92
C LEU A 559 14.64 -27.00 -18.08
N ASP A 560 14.29 -26.60 -19.30
CA ASP A 560 15.09 -26.83 -20.50
C ASP A 560 16.47 -26.14 -20.38
N ASP A 561 16.51 -24.90 -19.87
CA ASP A 561 17.77 -24.16 -19.64
C ASP A 561 18.66 -24.87 -18.60
N ILE A 562 18.05 -25.38 -17.50
CA ILE A 562 18.77 -26.11 -16.45
C ILE A 562 19.31 -27.44 -17.01
N GLN A 563 18.48 -28.20 -17.72
CA GLN A 563 18.87 -29.49 -18.29
C GLN A 563 19.95 -29.35 -19.36
N SER A 564 19.86 -28.34 -20.22
CA SER A 564 20.90 -28.03 -21.22
C SER A 564 22.24 -27.81 -20.53
N PHE A 565 22.28 -26.98 -19.48
CA PHE A 565 23.51 -26.73 -18.72
C PHE A 565 24.09 -27.99 -18.05
N LEU A 566 23.23 -28.82 -17.45
CA LEU A 566 23.66 -30.07 -16.82
C LEU A 566 24.27 -31.02 -17.85
N SER A 567 23.63 -31.18 -19.01
CA SER A 567 24.09 -32.05 -20.08
C SER A 567 25.44 -31.60 -20.69
N GLU A 568 25.64 -30.29 -20.90
CA GLU A 568 26.89 -29.73 -21.42
C GLU A 568 28.08 -29.97 -20.47
N ARG A 569 27.85 -29.88 -19.16
CA ARG A 569 28.88 -30.16 -18.15
C ARG A 569 29.20 -31.65 -18.06
N GLU A 570 28.19 -32.52 -18.17
CA GLU A 570 28.40 -33.97 -18.17
C GLU A 570 29.33 -34.39 -19.33
N THR A 571 29.19 -33.78 -20.51
CA THR A 571 30.07 -34.05 -21.66
C THR A 571 31.54 -33.67 -21.46
N ILE A 572 31.85 -32.74 -20.55
CA ILE A 572 33.23 -32.34 -20.24
C ILE A 572 33.85 -33.30 -19.21
N ALA A 573 33.04 -33.84 -18.29
CA ALA A 573 33.51 -34.75 -17.24
C ALA A 573 33.56 -36.23 -17.68
N ASN A 574 32.73 -36.62 -18.66
CA ASN A 574 32.77 -37.95 -19.25
C ASN A 574 33.75 -37.99 -20.42
N ILE A 575 34.63 -39.00 -20.41
CA ILE A 575 35.52 -39.38 -21.53
C ILE A 575 34.63 -39.88 -22.69
N LYS A 576 33.93 -38.98 -23.38
CA LYS A 576 33.14 -39.27 -24.59
C LYS A 576 33.79 -38.68 -25.85
N ASN A 577 34.91 -37.99 -25.72
CA ASN A 577 35.68 -37.56 -26.87
C ASN A 577 36.32 -38.82 -27.47
N ALA A 578 35.95 -39.17 -28.72
CA ALA A 578 36.54 -40.30 -29.44
C ALA A 578 38.08 -40.22 -29.47
N GLN A 579 38.62 -39.00 -29.42
CA GLN A 579 40.04 -38.71 -29.30
C GLN A 579 40.66 -39.25 -28.00
N ASP A 580 40.01 -39.06 -26.84
CA ASP A 580 40.54 -39.51 -25.55
C ASP A 580 40.36 -41.01 -25.34
N ILE A 581 39.32 -41.61 -25.92
CA ILE A 581 39.19 -43.07 -26.01
C ILE A 581 40.34 -43.64 -26.86
N SER A 582 40.65 -43.02 -28.01
CA SER A 582 41.77 -43.44 -28.85
C SER A 582 43.13 -43.27 -28.16
N ASN A 583 43.31 -42.20 -27.38
CA ASN A 583 44.53 -41.98 -26.58
C ASN A 583 44.63 -43.02 -25.45
N THR A 584 43.51 -43.37 -24.82
CA THR A 584 43.46 -44.39 -23.75
C THR A 584 43.76 -45.78 -24.32
N GLU A 585 43.21 -46.11 -25.50
CA GLU A 585 43.53 -47.34 -26.23
C GLU A 585 44.99 -47.40 -26.68
N GLN A 586 45.56 -46.29 -27.18
CA GLN A 586 46.98 -46.20 -27.52
C GLN A 586 47.87 -46.39 -26.29
N ILE A 587 47.56 -45.75 -25.16
CA ILE A 587 48.28 -45.94 -23.90
C ILE A 587 48.17 -47.39 -23.42
N TYR A 588 47.02 -48.03 -23.60
CA TYR A 588 46.83 -49.44 -23.26
C TYR A 588 47.66 -50.37 -24.16
N GLN A 589 47.72 -50.10 -25.47
CA GLN A 589 48.57 -50.83 -26.43
C GLN A 589 50.06 -50.66 -26.13
N ILE A 590 50.51 -49.44 -25.81
CA ILE A 590 51.90 -49.15 -25.42
C ILE A 590 52.25 -49.89 -24.12
N ASN A 591 51.31 -49.94 -23.15
CA ASN A 591 51.49 -50.69 -21.90
C ASN A 591 51.51 -52.22 -22.12
N GLN A 592 50.79 -52.76 -23.11
CA GLN A 592 50.90 -54.17 -23.46
C GLN A 592 52.24 -54.48 -24.15
N GLN A 593 52.72 -53.58 -25.02
CA GLN A 593 54.01 -53.72 -25.69
C GLN A 593 55.18 -53.64 -24.70
N SER A 594 55.11 -52.76 -23.70
CA SER A 594 56.14 -52.67 -22.65
C SER A 594 56.14 -53.88 -21.71
N ARG A 595 54.98 -54.53 -21.47
CA ARG A 595 54.88 -55.80 -20.73
C ARG A 595 55.38 -57.02 -21.51
N ALA A 596 55.38 -56.96 -22.84
CA ALA A 596 55.80 -58.06 -23.71
C ALA A 596 57.32 -58.06 -24.00
N MET A 597 58.08 -57.08 -23.51
CA MET A 597 59.55 -57.08 -23.63
C MET A 597 60.16 -58.09 -22.64
N PRO A 598 60.90 -59.11 -23.11
CA PRO A 598 61.61 -60.03 -22.23
C PRO A 598 62.76 -59.29 -21.53
N LEU A 599 62.88 -59.48 -20.21
CA LEU A 599 64.03 -59.04 -19.43
C LEU A 599 65.31 -59.70 -19.97
N THR A 600 66.19 -58.92 -20.58
CA THR A 600 67.55 -59.36 -20.91
C THR A 600 68.37 -59.58 -19.63
N PRO A 601 69.24 -60.62 -19.55
CA PRO A 601 69.95 -61.00 -18.32
C PRO A 601 70.96 -59.97 -17.77
N ASP A 602 71.24 -58.88 -18.49
CA ASP A 602 72.28 -57.90 -18.15
C ASP A 602 71.83 -56.78 -17.19
N GLN A 603 70.63 -56.84 -16.63
CA GLN A 603 70.16 -55.90 -15.59
C GLN A 603 69.92 -56.55 -14.22
N ALA A 604 70.52 -57.72 -13.97
CA ALA A 604 70.47 -58.39 -12.65
C ALA A 604 71.53 -57.87 -11.65
N THR A 605 72.03 -56.64 -11.81
CA THR A 605 73.02 -56.04 -10.89
C THR A 605 72.71 -54.58 -10.56
N LEU A 606 71.50 -54.28 -10.12
CA LEU A 606 71.25 -53.06 -9.34
C LEU A 606 70.33 -53.36 -8.15
N ALA A 607 70.91 -53.15 -6.97
CA ALA A 607 70.32 -53.08 -5.63
C ALA A 607 69.74 -54.38 -5.03
N SER A 608 70.60 -55.14 -4.34
CA SER A 608 70.16 -55.97 -3.21
C SER A 608 69.69 -55.06 -2.05
N PRO A 609 68.53 -55.30 -1.40
CA PRO A 609 68.00 -54.49 -0.29
C PRO A 609 68.88 -54.43 0.97
N GLN A 610 70.02 -55.12 0.97
CA GLN A 610 70.90 -55.27 2.12
C GLN A 610 72.03 -54.22 2.18
N GLN A 611 72.34 -53.55 1.07
CA GLN A 611 73.35 -52.47 1.07
C GLN A 611 72.79 -51.11 1.52
N ASP A 612 71.50 -50.85 1.31
CA ASP A 612 70.84 -49.61 1.79
C ASP A 612 70.56 -49.64 3.30
N ALA A 613 70.42 -50.83 3.89
CA ALA A 613 70.23 -50.99 5.34
C ALA A 613 71.49 -50.63 6.13
N ASP A 614 72.68 -51.01 5.65
CA ASP A 614 73.96 -50.71 6.32
C ASP A 614 74.43 -49.26 6.12
N ALA A 615 73.94 -48.56 5.09
CA ALA A 615 74.17 -47.13 4.91
C ALA A 615 73.35 -46.27 5.90
N SER A 616 72.15 -46.72 6.26
CA SER A 616 71.22 -45.99 7.13
C SER A 616 71.59 -46.01 8.63
N THR A 617 72.42 -46.95 9.07
CA THR A 617 72.91 -47.05 10.46
C THR A 617 74.12 -46.16 10.76
N SER A 618 74.71 -45.49 9.75
CA SER A 618 75.91 -44.66 9.91
C SER A 618 75.66 -43.15 10.10
N LEU A 619 74.40 -42.71 10.15
CA LEU A 619 74.05 -41.30 10.31
C LEU A 619 73.78 -40.95 11.78
N GLN A 620 74.70 -40.20 12.41
CA GLN A 620 74.52 -39.60 13.74
C GLN A 620 73.36 -38.57 13.74
N PRO A 621 72.58 -38.47 14.83
CA PRO A 621 71.50 -37.50 14.92
C PRO A 621 72.03 -36.07 15.17
N PRO A 622 71.42 -35.02 14.58
CA PRO A 622 71.75 -33.64 14.92
C PRO A 622 71.22 -33.26 16.30
N ALA A 623 71.97 -32.38 16.97
CA ALA A 623 71.73 -31.88 18.30
C ALA A 623 70.42 -31.09 18.43
N LYS A 624 69.81 -31.17 19.62
CA LYS A 624 68.66 -30.39 20.06
C LYS A 624 69.03 -28.92 20.23
N GLU A 625 68.22 -28.02 19.67
CA GLU A 625 67.88 -26.72 20.27
C GLU A 625 66.37 -26.64 20.44
#